data_AF-A0A7J7PPR3-F1
#
_entry.id   AF-A0A7J7PPR3-F1
#
_cell.length_a   1.000
_cell.length_b   1.000
_cell.length_c   1.000
_cell.angle_alpha   90.00
_cell.angle_beta   90.00
_cell.angle_gamma   90.00
#
_symmetry.space_group_name_H-M   'P 1'
#
loop_
_entity.id
_entity.type
_entity.pdbx_description
1 polymer ?
#
loop_
_entity_poly.entity_id
_entity_poly.type
_entity_poly.pdbx_seq_one_letter_code
_entity_poly.pdbx_strand_id
1 'polypeptide(L)'
;MYAAARGLRGSCGADSSSVGRGSCKVSAGQWPDFTFKPAITRKAAAIKPRSIDDMSEGDRLRKEAKLEQLRIVMEARALAGVTFAPDMSPTRRRPGSAGGYGAAYLGSLEQKRRDLEEKRRKQQQQRKEAELAECTFKPAITPLPAYLSATAGLGYTARFIEARMAGALGGPGGMPGSYPC
;
A
#
# COMPACT_ATOMS: atom_id res chain seq x y z
N MET A 1 -3.52 53.16 0.12
CA MET A 1 -2.08 53.21 0.44
C MET A 1 -1.63 51.81 0.81
N TYR A 2 -0.75 51.21 0.02
CA TYR A 2 -0.19 49.89 0.28
C TYR A 2 0.97 50.00 1.27
N ALA A 3 1.04 49.10 2.25
CA ALA A 3 2.23 48.86 3.04
C ALA A 3 2.54 47.36 3.03
N ALA A 4 3.67 47.01 2.43
CA ALA A 4 4.24 45.67 2.40
C ALA A 4 5.02 45.41 3.71
N ALA A 5 4.95 44.19 4.24
CA ALA A 5 5.84 43.72 5.29
C ALA A 5 6.52 42.41 4.87
N ARG A 6 7.84 42.43 5.02
CA ARG A 6 8.84 41.52 4.49
C ARG A 6 8.89 40.20 5.26
N GLY A 7 9.22 39.12 4.56
CA GLY A 7 9.51 37.83 5.15
C GLY A 7 10.80 37.84 5.98
N LEU A 8 10.79 37.06 7.05
CA LEU A 8 11.98 36.68 7.81
C LEU A 8 12.14 35.16 7.69
N ARG A 9 13.19 34.75 6.99
CA ARG A 9 13.71 33.37 6.99
C ARG A 9 14.47 33.21 8.32
N GLY A 10 14.05 32.26 9.15
CA GLY A 10 14.79 31.84 10.33
C GLY A 10 15.81 30.79 9.96
N SER A 11 17.08 31.10 10.20
CA SER A 11 18.27 30.26 10.03
C SER A 11 18.27 29.05 10.98
N CYS A 12 18.54 27.86 10.46
CA CYS A 12 18.91 26.68 11.25
C CYS A 12 20.39 26.78 11.65
N GLY A 13 20.65 27.18 12.90
CA GLY A 13 21.95 27.03 13.53
C GLY A 13 21.98 25.70 14.28
N ALA A 14 22.90 24.82 13.88
CA ALA A 14 23.30 23.67 14.67
C ALA A 14 24.31 24.15 15.71
N ASP A 15 24.07 23.84 16.99
CA ASP A 15 25.13 23.81 18.00
C ASP A 15 24.84 22.70 19.00
N SER A 16 25.76 21.75 18.99
CA SER A 16 25.96 20.68 19.95
C SER A 16 26.49 21.25 21.27
N SER A 17 25.80 21.02 22.39
CA SER A 17 26.45 20.87 23.69
C SER A 17 25.50 20.26 24.73
N SER A 18 26.03 19.27 25.44
CA SER A 18 25.43 18.55 26.55
C SER A 18 25.36 19.43 27.80
N VAL A 19 24.16 19.80 28.27
CA VAL A 19 23.97 20.28 29.64
C VAL A 19 22.58 19.92 30.15
N GLY A 20 22.52 19.12 31.23
CA GLY A 20 21.47 19.12 32.26
C GLY A 20 20.04 18.81 31.85
N ARG A 21 19.42 17.81 32.52
CA ARG A 21 17.96 17.66 32.59
C ARG A 21 17.36 18.84 33.38
N GLY A 22 17.32 20.00 32.76
CA GLY A 22 16.51 21.12 33.22
C GLY A 22 15.06 20.74 32.99
N SER A 23 14.31 20.54 34.08
CA SER A 23 12.85 20.65 34.07
C SER A 23 12.53 22.06 33.57
N CYS A 24 12.36 22.23 32.26
CA CYS A 24 11.74 23.40 31.69
C CYS A 24 10.29 23.40 32.19
N LYS A 25 10.06 24.05 33.33
CA LYS A 25 8.75 24.61 33.64
C LYS A 25 8.50 25.61 32.52
N VAL A 26 7.88 25.16 31.44
CA VAL A 26 7.25 26.05 30.49
C VAL A 26 6.31 26.87 31.36
N SER A 27 6.72 28.11 31.64
CA SER A 27 5.83 29.09 32.26
C SER A 27 4.54 29.04 31.44
N ALA A 28 3.41 29.06 32.14
CA ALA A 28 2.09 29.07 31.54
C ALA A 28 1.91 30.36 30.72
N GLY A 29 2.60 30.43 29.57
CA GLY A 29 2.35 31.37 28.51
C GLY A 29 0.95 31.03 28.02
N GLN A 30 0.08 32.02 28.09
CA GLN A 30 -1.33 31.93 27.73
C GLN A 30 -1.47 31.25 26.37
N TRP A 31 -1.84 29.98 26.40
CA TRP A 31 -2.34 29.33 25.21
C TRP A 31 -3.63 30.07 24.84
N PRO A 32 -3.82 30.47 23.57
CA PRO A 32 -5.05 31.09 23.15
C PRO A 32 -6.22 30.18 23.52
N ASP A 33 -7.26 30.76 24.11
CA ASP A 33 -8.41 30.00 24.58
C ASP A 33 -9.16 29.44 23.36
N PHE A 34 -9.05 28.13 23.13
CA PHE A 34 -9.70 27.47 22.00
C PHE A 34 -11.21 27.35 22.27
N THR A 35 -12.05 27.80 21.33
CA THR A 35 -13.51 27.73 21.42
C THR A 35 -14.04 26.29 21.31
N PHE A 36 -13.27 25.40 20.68
CA PHE A 36 -13.63 23.99 20.53
C PHE A 36 -13.08 23.15 21.69
N LYS A 37 -13.96 22.70 22.58
CA LYS A 37 -13.63 21.84 23.74
C LYS A 37 -14.48 20.56 23.67
N PRO A 38 -14.10 19.57 22.82
CA PRO A 38 -14.91 18.36 22.65
C PRO A 38 -14.93 17.54 23.94
N ALA A 39 -16.09 16.98 24.27
CA ALA A 39 -16.23 16.10 25.41
C ALA A 39 -15.49 14.78 25.18
N ILE A 40 -14.43 14.53 25.95
CA ILE A 40 -13.72 13.26 25.92
C ILE A 40 -14.64 12.19 26.53
N THR A 41 -14.83 11.08 25.81
CA THR A 41 -15.65 9.97 26.32
C THR A 41 -15.01 9.35 27.57
N ARG A 42 -15.83 8.81 28.49
CA ARG A 42 -15.33 8.12 29.70
C ARG A 42 -14.32 7.03 29.37
N LYS A 43 -14.54 6.29 28.27
CA LYS A 43 -13.61 5.26 27.80
C LYS A 43 -12.26 5.87 27.42
N ALA A 44 -12.25 6.93 26.61
CA ALA A 44 -11.00 7.58 26.20
C ALA A 44 -10.24 8.18 27.38
N ALA A 45 -10.94 8.77 28.36
CA ALA A 45 -10.32 9.30 29.58
C ALA A 45 -9.71 8.20 30.47
N ALA A 46 -10.24 6.98 30.43
CA ALA A 46 -9.72 5.84 31.19
C ALA A 46 -8.55 5.11 30.51
N ILE A 47 -8.26 5.42 29.23
CA ILE A 47 -7.14 4.80 28.52
C ILE A 47 -5.84 5.40 29.04
N LYS A 48 -4.93 4.53 29.48
CA LYS A 48 -3.58 4.94 29.89
C LYS A 48 -2.82 5.52 28.68
N PRO A 49 -2.09 6.63 28.84
CA PRO A 49 -1.24 7.14 27.77
C PRO A 49 -0.21 6.07 27.40
N ARG A 50 0.02 5.89 26.10
CA ARG A 50 1.02 4.93 25.60
C ARG A 50 2.43 5.45 25.88
N SER A 51 3.32 4.56 26.27
CA SER A 51 4.74 4.87 26.40
C SER A 51 5.40 5.00 25.02
N ILE A 52 6.56 5.65 24.95
CA ILE A 52 7.35 5.78 23.72
C ILE A 52 7.75 4.39 23.19
N ASP A 53 8.07 3.47 24.10
CA ASP A 53 8.45 2.09 23.78
C ASP A 53 7.25 1.31 23.22
N ASP A 54 6.05 1.51 23.77
CA ASP A 54 4.82 0.88 23.26
C ASP A 54 4.47 1.32 21.84
N MET A 55 4.75 2.59 21.51
CA MET A 55 4.53 3.13 20.17
C MET A 55 5.62 2.71 19.18
N SER A 56 6.83 2.45 19.64
CA SER A 56 7.96 2.05 18.79
C SER A 56 7.97 0.54 18.54
N GLU A 57 8.06 -0.24 19.62
CA GLU A 57 8.27 -1.70 19.59
C GLU A 57 7.02 -2.49 19.96
N GLY A 58 6.10 -1.89 20.73
CA GLY A 58 4.95 -2.59 21.27
C GLY A 58 4.01 -3.16 20.20
N ASP A 59 3.79 -2.45 19.09
CA ASP A 59 2.95 -2.93 17.99
C ASP A 59 3.62 -4.07 17.21
N ARG A 60 4.94 -3.99 17.00
CA ARG A 60 5.75 -5.04 16.35
C ARG A 60 5.72 -6.32 17.17
N LEU A 61 6.02 -6.22 18.47
CA LEU A 61 6.04 -7.36 19.40
C LEU A 61 4.68 -8.05 19.50
N ARG A 62 3.58 -7.28 19.58
CA ARG A 62 2.22 -7.84 19.61
C ARG A 62 1.90 -8.62 18.33
N LYS A 63 2.35 -8.13 17.17
CA LYS A 63 2.18 -8.81 15.88
C LYS A 63 3.00 -10.09 15.82
N GLU A 64 4.26 -10.05 16.24
CA GLU A 64 5.15 -11.22 16.28
C GLU A 64 4.61 -12.29 17.22
N ALA A 65 4.21 -11.92 18.43
CA ALA A 65 3.60 -12.85 19.39
C ALA A 65 2.35 -13.54 18.83
N LYS A 66 1.49 -12.79 18.13
CA LYS A 66 0.30 -13.36 17.47
C LYS A 66 0.66 -14.33 16.35
N LEU A 67 1.67 -14.00 15.54
CA LEU A 67 2.15 -14.89 14.48
C LEU A 67 2.73 -16.18 15.06
N GLU A 68 3.49 -16.07 16.16
CA GLU A 68 4.08 -17.22 16.84
C GLU A 68 3.00 -18.13 17.44
N GLN A 69 1.98 -17.55 18.09
CA GLN A 69 0.83 -18.31 18.58
C GLN A 69 0.12 -19.08 17.45
N LEU A 70 -0.08 -18.43 16.29
CA LEU A 70 -0.69 -19.09 15.13
C LEU A 70 0.20 -20.23 14.62
N ARG A 71 1.52 -20.04 14.58
CA ARG A 71 2.47 -21.06 14.19
C ARG A 71 2.40 -22.28 15.10
N ILE A 72 2.43 -22.08 16.42
CA ILE A 72 2.30 -23.15 17.42
C ILE A 72 0.99 -23.92 17.24
N VAL A 73 -0.14 -23.21 17.05
CA VAL A 73 -1.44 -23.85 16.85
C VAL A 73 -1.47 -24.67 15.56
N MET A 74 -0.87 -24.16 14.48
CA MET A 74 -0.76 -24.90 13.21
C MET A 74 0.12 -26.13 13.35
N GLU A 75 1.27 -26.02 14.01
CA GLU A 75 2.18 -27.14 14.27
C GLU A 75 1.52 -28.21 15.14
N ALA A 76 0.86 -27.81 16.23
CA ALA A 76 0.10 -28.72 17.08
C ALA A 76 -1.00 -29.44 16.30
N ARG A 77 -1.73 -28.73 15.43
CA ARG A 77 -2.76 -29.32 14.57
C ARG A 77 -2.18 -30.30 13.55
N ALA A 78 -1.02 -29.99 12.97
CA ALA A 78 -0.34 -30.88 12.04
C ALA A 78 0.12 -32.17 12.73
N LEU A 79 0.64 -32.06 13.96
CA LEU A 79 1.12 -33.19 14.74
C LEU A 79 -0.01 -34.06 15.31
N ALA A 80 -1.19 -33.49 15.60
CA ALA A 80 -2.31 -34.21 16.21
C ALA A 80 -2.79 -35.43 15.40
N GLY A 81 -2.55 -35.47 14.08
CA GLY A 81 -2.93 -36.58 13.21
C GLY A 81 -1.78 -37.47 12.73
N VAL A 82 -0.53 -37.15 13.06
CA VAL A 82 0.64 -37.90 12.61
C VAL A 82 1.12 -38.77 13.78
N THR A 83 0.98 -40.08 13.63
CA THR A 83 1.57 -41.04 14.58
C THR A 83 2.98 -41.41 14.09
N PHE A 84 3.90 -41.70 15.01
CA PHE A 84 5.23 -42.22 14.66
C PHE A 84 5.18 -43.67 14.15
N ALA A 85 4.00 -44.28 14.12
CA ALA A 85 3.80 -45.58 13.52
C ALA A 85 3.86 -45.46 11.99
N PRO A 86 4.60 -46.34 11.30
CA PRO A 86 4.50 -46.42 9.86
C PRO A 86 3.05 -46.77 9.49
N ASP A 87 2.54 -46.13 8.45
CA ASP A 87 1.26 -46.49 7.87
C ASP A 87 1.42 -47.83 7.13
N MET A 88 0.83 -48.87 7.71
CA MET A 88 0.91 -50.26 7.25
C MET A 88 -0.13 -50.58 6.16
N SER A 89 -0.76 -49.57 5.55
CA SER A 89 -1.74 -49.82 4.48
C SER A 89 -1.10 -50.52 3.27
N PRO A 90 -1.71 -51.61 2.76
CA PRO A 90 -1.12 -52.44 1.69
C PRO A 90 -1.05 -51.73 0.34
N THR A 91 -1.79 -50.64 0.16
CA THR A 91 -1.81 -49.79 -1.05
C THR A 91 -0.74 -48.70 -1.05
N ARG A 92 0.13 -48.64 -0.03
CA ARG A 92 1.09 -47.55 0.06
C ARG A 92 2.21 -47.69 -0.97
N ARG A 93 2.31 -46.70 -1.85
CA ARG A 93 3.46 -46.54 -2.74
C ARG A 93 4.70 -46.27 -1.88
N ARG A 94 5.74 -47.10 -2.02
CA ARG A 94 7.02 -46.92 -1.32
C ARG A 94 7.61 -45.54 -1.65
N PRO A 95 8.08 -44.76 -0.65
CA PRO A 95 8.88 -43.56 -0.93
C PRO A 95 10.11 -43.99 -1.73
N GLY A 96 10.27 -43.46 -2.93
CA GLY A 96 11.32 -43.89 -3.87
C GLY A 96 10.85 -44.71 -5.08
N SER A 97 9.54 -45.00 -5.21
CA SER A 97 8.99 -45.44 -6.49
C SER A 97 8.94 -44.23 -7.46
N ALA A 98 10.09 -43.93 -8.05
CA ALA A 98 10.29 -42.92 -9.10
C ALA A 98 9.71 -43.39 -10.45
N GLY A 99 8.49 -43.93 -10.44
CA GLY A 99 7.78 -44.35 -11.63
C GLY A 99 6.78 -43.28 -12.08
N GLY A 100 7.24 -42.29 -12.85
CA GLY A 100 6.39 -41.68 -13.90
C GLY A 100 5.59 -40.40 -13.62
N TYR A 101 5.78 -39.68 -12.51
CA TYR A 101 4.93 -38.50 -12.19
C TYR A 101 5.56 -37.11 -12.42
N GLY A 102 6.64 -37.00 -13.21
CA GLY A 102 7.28 -35.69 -13.47
C GLY A 102 6.36 -34.70 -14.18
N ALA A 103 5.77 -35.09 -15.31
CA ALA A 103 4.98 -34.18 -16.15
C ALA A 103 3.64 -33.76 -15.50
N ALA A 104 2.91 -34.72 -14.91
CA ALA A 104 1.63 -34.43 -14.27
C ALA A 104 1.79 -33.56 -13.00
N TYR A 105 2.85 -33.78 -12.23
CA TYR A 105 3.16 -32.97 -11.06
C TYR A 105 3.55 -31.53 -11.45
N LEU A 106 4.43 -31.38 -12.45
CA LEU A 106 4.80 -30.06 -12.98
C LEU A 106 3.58 -29.30 -13.52
N GLY A 107 2.69 -29.97 -14.25
CA GLY A 107 1.44 -29.38 -14.72
C GLY A 107 0.54 -28.90 -13.58
N SER A 108 0.42 -29.67 -12.49
CA SER A 108 -0.34 -29.25 -11.31
C SER A 108 0.28 -28.04 -10.60
N LEU A 109 1.62 -27.95 -10.53
CA LEU A 109 2.30 -26.79 -9.98
C LEU A 109 2.09 -25.53 -10.82
N GLU A 110 2.15 -25.67 -12.15
CA GLU A 110 1.88 -24.55 -13.06
C GLU A 110 0.46 -24.03 -12.94
N GLN A 111 -0.53 -24.93 -12.84
CA GLN A 111 -1.93 -24.57 -12.61
C GLN A 111 -2.08 -23.79 -11.29
N LYS A 112 -1.53 -24.31 -10.19
CA LYS A 112 -1.55 -23.62 -8.89
C LYS A 112 -0.91 -22.24 -8.96
N ARG A 113 0.19 -22.10 -9.70
CA ARG A 113 0.86 -20.81 -9.89
C ARG A 113 -0.05 -19.82 -10.62
N ARG A 114 -0.70 -20.26 -11.70
CA ARG A 114 -1.66 -19.44 -12.47
C ARG A 114 -2.85 -19.01 -11.61
N ASP A 115 -3.41 -19.93 -10.82
CA ASP A 115 -4.55 -19.62 -9.95
C ASP A 115 -4.19 -18.56 -8.89
N LEU A 116 -3.00 -18.66 -8.29
CA LEU A 116 -2.50 -17.68 -7.33
C LEU A 116 -2.26 -16.31 -7.97
N GLU A 117 -1.70 -16.29 -9.17
CA GLU A 117 -1.46 -15.08 -9.93
C GLU A 117 -2.78 -14.39 -10.31
N GLU A 118 -3.78 -15.16 -10.75
CA GLU A 118 -5.10 -14.63 -11.09
C GLU A 118 -5.80 -14.05 -9.85
N LYS A 119 -5.75 -14.74 -8.71
CA LYS A 119 -6.27 -14.23 -7.44
C LYS A 119 -5.58 -12.92 -7.04
N ARG A 120 -4.25 -12.85 -7.15
CA ARG A 120 -3.50 -11.63 -6.86
C ARG A 120 -3.93 -10.48 -7.78
N ARG A 121 -4.06 -10.75 -9.08
CA ARG A 121 -4.51 -9.75 -10.07
C ARG A 121 -5.90 -9.23 -9.73
N LYS A 122 -6.85 -10.11 -9.41
CA LYS A 122 -8.22 -9.72 -9.01
C LYS A 122 -8.22 -8.87 -7.76
N GLN A 123 -7.46 -9.23 -6.73
CA GLN A 123 -7.35 -8.45 -5.50
C GLN A 123 -6.74 -7.07 -5.75
N GLN A 124 -5.70 -6.97 -6.57
CA GLN A 124 -5.11 -5.68 -6.94
C GLN A 124 -6.09 -4.80 -7.72
N GLN A 125 -6.87 -5.40 -8.63
CA GLN A 125 -7.86 -4.68 -9.41
C GLN A 125 -8.99 -4.14 -8.52
N GLN A 126 -9.54 -4.97 -7.64
CA GLN A 126 -10.56 -4.56 -6.66
C GLN A 126 -10.07 -3.42 -5.76
N ARG A 127 -8.81 -3.49 -5.32
CA ARG A 127 -8.20 -2.42 -4.53
C ARG A 127 -8.10 -1.11 -5.31
N LYS A 128 -7.65 -1.15 -6.56
CA LYS A 128 -7.59 0.05 -7.42
C LYS A 128 -8.97 0.65 -7.64
N GLU A 129 -9.98 -0.18 -7.87
CA GLU A 129 -11.37 0.27 -8.06
C GLU A 129 -11.93 0.92 -6.80
N ALA A 130 -11.67 0.35 -5.61
CA ALA A 130 -12.03 0.95 -4.34
C ALA A 130 -11.34 2.31 -4.13
N GLU A 131 -10.03 2.38 -4.38
CA GLU A 131 -9.26 3.63 -4.27
C GLU A 131 -9.77 4.71 -5.25
N LEU A 132 -10.16 4.34 -6.48
CA LEU A 132 -10.76 5.26 -7.45
C LEU A 132 -12.16 5.72 -7.05
N ALA A 133 -12.97 4.84 -6.45
CA ALA A 133 -14.30 5.17 -5.96
C ALA A 133 -14.22 6.17 -4.79
N GLU A 134 -13.25 6.01 -3.90
CA GLU A 134 -13.01 6.91 -2.75
C GLU A 134 -12.26 8.20 -3.14
N CYS A 135 -11.80 8.34 -4.38
CA CYS A 135 -11.05 9.50 -4.83
C CYS A 135 -11.92 10.77 -4.86
N THR A 136 -11.54 11.76 -4.04
CA THR A 136 -12.20 13.07 -3.92
C THR A 136 -11.81 14.07 -5.01
N PHE A 137 -10.76 13.77 -5.78
CA PHE A 137 -10.33 14.62 -6.89
C PHE A 137 -11.27 14.46 -8.08
N LYS A 138 -12.12 15.47 -8.32
CA LYS A 138 -13.05 15.55 -9.46
C LYS A 138 -12.72 16.79 -10.30
N PRO A 139 -11.70 16.72 -11.17
CA PRO A 139 -11.34 17.87 -12.00
C PRO A 139 -12.49 18.19 -12.98
N ALA A 140 -12.68 19.47 -13.28
CA ALA A 140 -13.56 19.88 -14.36
C ALA A 140 -12.92 19.49 -15.70
N ILE A 141 -13.46 18.47 -16.36
CA ILE A 141 -12.99 18.02 -17.67
C ILE A 141 -13.79 18.78 -18.73
N THR A 142 -13.12 19.58 -19.56
CA THR A 142 -13.74 20.20 -20.73
C THR A 142 -14.03 19.12 -21.77
N PRO A 143 -15.26 19.06 -22.33
CA PRO A 143 -15.57 18.10 -23.37
C PRO A 143 -14.66 18.32 -24.58
N LEU A 144 -14.29 17.23 -25.27
CA LEU A 144 -13.49 17.34 -26.48
C LEU A 144 -14.26 18.16 -27.52
N PRO A 145 -13.61 19.14 -28.18
CA PRO A 145 -14.17 19.84 -29.33
C PRO A 145 -14.69 18.87 -30.41
N ALA A 146 -15.81 19.22 -31.07
CA ALA A 146 -16.50 18.34 -32.02
C ALA A 146 -15.62 17.84 -33.19
N TYR A 147 -14.67 18.66 -33.64
CA TYR A 147 -13.73 18.29 -34.70
C TYR A 147 -12.72 17.22 -34.25
N LEU A 148 -12.44 17.13 -32.94
CA LEU A 148 -11.61 16.07 -32.35
C LEU A 148 -12.44 14.82 -32.02
N SER A 149 -13.73 14.96 -31.73
CA SER A 149 -14.60 13.78 -31.53
C SER A 149 -14.88 13.03 -32.83
N ALA A 150 -14.93 13.72 -33.98
CA ALA A 150 -15.14 13.11 -35.29
C ALA A 150 -13.98 12.19 -35.72
N THR A 151 -12.75 12.51 -35.30
CA THR A 151 -11.54 11.69 -35.54
C THR A 151 -11.25 10.70 -34.42
N ALA A 152 -11.97 10.80 -33.29
CA ALA A 152 -11.84 9.90 -32.15
C ALA A 152 -12.60 8.57 -32.32
N GLY A 153 -13.38 8.43 -33.39
CA GLY A 153 -13.82 7.12 -33.84
C GLY A 153 -12.63 6.35 -34.41
N LEU A 154 -12.16 5.33 -33.68
CA LEU A 154 -11.10 4.38 -34.03
C LEU A 154 -9.69 4.75 -33.52
N GLY A 155 -9.45 4.55 -32.22
CA GLY A 155 -8.15 4.12 -31.67
C GLY A 155 -6.96 5.08 -31.72
N TYR A 156 -7.04 6.17 -32.48
CA TYR A 156 -5.94 7.10 -32.72
C TYR A 156 -5.51 7.83 -31.44
N THR A 157 -6.47 8.34 -30.66
CA THR A 157 -6.21 9.04 -29.40
C THR A 157 -5.69 8.10 -28.30
N ALA A 158 -6.23 6.88 -28.22
CA ALA A 158 -5.77 5.86 -27.27
C ALA A 158 -4.33 5.43 -27.55
N ARG A 159 -4.01 5.11 -28.81
CA ARG A 159 -2.63 4.76 -29.25
C ARG A 159 -1.65 5.91 -29.02
N PHE A 160 -2.08 7.16 -29.25
CA PHE A 160 -1.24 8.34 -29.07
C PHE A 160 -0.96 8.63 -27.58
N ILE A 161 -1.96 8.47 -26.70
CA ILE A 161 -1.79 8.58 -25.24
C ILE A 161 -0.90 7.44 -24.72
N GLU A 162 -1.11 6.20 -25.19
CA GLU A 162 -0.25 5.05 -24.87
C GLU A 162 1.21 5.27 -25.31
N ALA A 163 1.44 5.72 -26.55
CA ALA A 163 2.77 5.99 -27.08
C ALA A 163 3.49 7.13 -26.34
N ARG A 164 2.75 8.16 -25.91
CA ARG A 164 3.27 9.25 -25.08
C ARG A 164 3.62 8.79 -23.67
N MET A 165 2.76 8.00 -23.03
CA MET A 165 3.01 7.41 -21.71
C MET A 165 4.18 6.40 -21.74
N ALA A 166 4.39 5.74 -22.88
CA ALA A 166 5.52 4.84 -23.12
C ALA A 166 6.83 5.57 -23.49
N GLY A 167 6.84 6.92 -23.53
CA GLY A 167 8.03 7.73 -23.78
C GLY A 167 8.53 7.73 -25.23
N ALA A 168 7.73 7.27 -26.20
CA ALA A 168 8.16 7.06 -27.58
C ALA A 168 8.13 8.32 -28.47
N LEU A 169 7.53 9.43 -28.01
CA LEU A 169 7.50 10.70 -28.74
C LEU A 169 8.12 11.81 -27.90
N GLY A 170 9.35 12.17 -28.26
CA GLY A 170 10.04 13.34 -27.71
C GLY A 170 9.45 14.65 -28.23
N GLY A 171 9.18 15.58 -27.31
CA GLY A 171 9.02 17.01 -27.58
C GLY A 171 7.71 17.47 -28.27
N PRO A 172 7.13 18.61 -27.87
CA PRO A 172 5.97 19.16 -28.55
C PRO A 172 6.41 19.83 -29.86
N GLY A 173 6.11 19.25 -31.03
CA GLY A 173 6.32 19.97 -32.30
C GLY A 173 6.22 19.21 -33.63
N GLY A 174 6.14 17.88 -33.65
CA GLY A 174 6.11 17.14 -34.92
C GLY A 174 4.70 16.80 -35.40
N MET A 175 4.08 17.65 -36.22
CA MET A 175 2.93 17.27 -37.07
C MET A 175 3.47 16.78 -38.43
N PRO A 176 3.22 15.54 -38.88
CA PRO A 176 3.46 15.18 -40.26
C PRO A 176 2.38 15.82 -41.14
N GLY A 177 2.78 16.87 -41.87
CA GLY A 177 1.94 17.50 -42.88
C GLY A 177 1.84 16.64 -44.12
N SER A 178 0.62 16.24 -44.48
CA SER A 178 0.24 15.96 -45.87
C SER A 178 -1.28 16.04 -45.98
N TYR A 179 -1.81 17.15 -46.48
CA TYR A 179 -3.17 17.20 -47.02
C TYR A 179 -3.07 16.93 -48.53
N PRO A 180 -3.81 15.95 -49.09
CA PRO A 180 -4.04 15.90 -50.52
C PRO A 180 -5.08 16.96 -50.92
N CYS A 181 -4.85 17.58 -52.09
CA CYS A 181 -5.71 18.59 -52.72
C CYS A 181 -7.10 18.05 -53.08
#